data_AF-A0A7K3J0M6-F1
#
_entry.id   AF-A0A7K3J0M6-F1
#
_cell.length_a   1.000
_cell.length_b   1.000
_cell.length_c   1.000
_cell.angle_alpha   90.00
_cell.angle_beta   90.00
_cell.angle_gamma   90.00
#
_symmetry.space_group_name_H-M   'P 1'
#
loop_
_entity.id
_entity.type
_entity.pdbx_description
1 polymer ?
#
loop_
_entity_poly.entity_id
_entity_poly.type
_entity_poly.pdbx_seq_one_letter_code
_entity_poly.pdbx_strand_id
1 'polypeptide(L)'
;MVKKSKILIIGSSGHAKVIIDILEKRDEYQILGLIDDFRSVGEETSGYRVLGKIEDIPSLFSKHPVLSVFIAIGDNWGRYNAVSKILSLLPSPNFPAAIHPSAQIGKGVVIGRGVAVMAGAVINPDA
;
A
#
# COMPACT_ATOMS: atom_id res chain seq x y z
N MET A 1 12.37 -1.60 21.44
CA MET A 1 12.14 -1.43 20.00
C MET A 1 10.66 -1.70 19.74
N VAL A 2 9.91 -0.75 19.19
CA VAL A 2 8.49 -0.95 18.86
C VAL A 2 8.43 -1.83 17.60
N LYS A 3 7.61 -2.88 17.62
CA LYS A 3 7.44 -3.79 16.48
C LYS A 3 6.68 -3.07 15.37
N LYS A 4 7.27 -2.99 14.17
CA LYS A 4 6.63 -2.36 12.99
C LYS A 4 5.41 -3.17 12.53
N SER A 5 4.37 -2.47 12.12
CA SER A 5 3.21 -3.10 11.47
C SER A 5 3.61 -3.63 10.10
N LYS A 6 3.00 -4.72 9.65
CA LYS A 6 3.27 -5.29 8.32
C LYS A 6 2.34 -4.71 7.29
N ILE A 7 2.82 -4.56 6.05
CA ILE A 7 2.02 -4.08 4.93
C ILE A 7 2.24 -4.93 3.66
N LEU A 8 1.16 -5.26 2.96
CA LEU A 8 1.18 -5.78 1.59
C LEU A 8 0.94 -4.65 0.60
N ILE A 9 1.63 -4.69 -0.53
CA ILE A 9 1.42 -3.73 -1.63
C ILE A 9 0.76 -4.46 -2.79
N ILE A 10 -0.36 -3.94 -3.27
CA ILE A 10 -1.10 -4.50 -4.42
C ILE A 10 -0.69 -3.74 -5.68
N GLY A 11 -0.17 -4.47 -6.67
CA GLY A 11 0.51 -3.95 -7.84
C GLY A 11 2.03 -3.89 -7.63
N SER A 12 2.78 -4.17 -8.70
CA SER A 12 4.24 -4.23 -8.68
C SER A 12 4.91 -3.54 -9.89
N SER A 13 4.23 -2.56 -10.49
CA SER A 13 4.73 -1.79 -11.63
C SER A 13 5.42 -0.48 -11.18
N GLY A 14 5.51 0.51 -12.07
CA GLY A 14 6.18 1.79 -11.78
C GLY A 14 5.65 2.53 -10.55
N HIS A 15 4.32 2.55 -10.35
CA HIS A 15 3.72 3.24 -9.19
C HIS A 15 4.08 2.55 -7.87
N ALA A 16 4.19 1.21 -7.85
CA ALA A 16 4.63 0.46 -6.68
C ALA A 16 6.03 0.86 -6.20
N LYS A 17 6.96 1.15 -7.12
CA LYS A 17 8.30 1.62 -6.76
C LYS A 17 8.27 2.91 -5.94
N VAL A 18 7.36 3.82 -6.28
CA VAL A 18 7.18 5.09 -5.55
C VAL A 18 6.60 4.86 -4.16
N ILE A 19 5.59 3.99 -4.05
CA ILE A 19 5.00 3.63 -2.76
C ILE A 19 6.01 2.92 -1.86
N ILE A 20 6.84 2.03 -2.41
CA ILE A 20 7.93 1.36 -1.68
C ILE A 20 8.88 2.40 -1.09
N ASP A 21 9.39 3.34 -1.90
CA ASP A 21 10.28 4.41 -1.44
C ASP A 21 9.67 5.24 -0.29
N ILE A 22 8.36 5.57 -0.39
CA ILE A 22 7.65 6.28 0.67
C ILE A 22 7.63 5.49 1.97
N LEU A 23 7.25 4.20 1.91
CA LEU A 23 7.10 3.35 3.08
C LEU A 23 8.46 3.07 3.75
N GLU A 24 9.51 2.85 2.96
CA GLU A 24 10.88 2.68 3.47
C GLU A 24 11.38 3.94 4.18
N LYS A 25 11.20 5.12 3.58
CA LYS A 25 11.64 6.40 4.18
C LYS A 25 10.88 6.78 5.44
N ARG A 26 9.61 6.38 5.56
CA ARG A 26 8.82 6.58 6.78
C ARG A 26 9.25 5.65 7.91
N ASP A 27 9.75 4.47 7.56
CA ASP A 27 10.21 3.45 8.51
C ASP A 27 9.12 2.96 9.50
N GLU A 28 7.84 3.17 9.18
CA GLU A 28 6.69 2.82 10.02
C GLU A 28 6.19 1.39 9.77
N TYR A 29 6.41 0.87 8.55
CA TYR A 29 5.92 -0.42 8.11
C TYR A 29 7.05 -1.36 7.69
N GLN A 30 6.87 -2.64 7.98
CA GLN A 30 7.63 -3.70 7.32
C GLN A 30 6.84 -4.16 6.09
N ILE A 31 7.35 -3.89 4.89
CA ILE A 31 6.76 -4.41 3.65
C ILE A 31 6.96 -5.93 3.64
N LEU A 32 5.85 -6.66 3.62
CA LEU A 32 5.85 -8.12 3.61
C LEU A 32 6.17 -8.66 2.21
N GLY A 33 5.68 -7.97 1.18
CA GLY A 33 5.84 -8.32 -0.22
C GLY A 33 4.74 -7.71 -1.09
N LEU A 34 4.70 -8.13 -2.34
CA LEU A 34 3.81 -7.60 -3.36
C LEU A 34 2.74 -8.62 -3.74
N ILE A 35 1.59 -8.13 -4.20
CA ILE A 35 0.51 -8.94 -4.77
C ILE A 35 0.20 -8.40 -6.16
N ASP A 36 0.22 -9.26 -7.17
CA ASP A 36 -0.01 -8.83 -8.55
C ASP A 36 -0.64 -9.95 -9.37
N ASP A 37 -1.85 -9.72 -9.89
CA ASP A 37 -2.58 -10.71 -10.70
C ASP A 37 -1.93 -10.91 -12.08
N PHE A 38 -1.07 -9.98 -12.52
CA PHE A 38 -0.46 -9.96 -13.85
C PHE A 38 1.02 -10.35 -13.88
N ARG A 39 1.62 -10.67 -12.72
CA ARG A 39 3.01 -11.09 -12.63
C ARG A 39 3.15 -12.43 -11.93
N SER A 40 4.28 -13.08 -12.18
CA SER A 40 4.58 -14.40 -11.63
C SER A 40 5.03 -14.28 -10.18
N VAL A 41 4.63 -15.26 -9.35
CA VAL A 41 5.12 -15.38 -7.98
C VAL A 41 6.64 -15.52 -7.99
N GLY A 42 7.32 -14.78 -7.11
CA GLY A 42 8.77 -14.73 -7.01
C GLY A 42 9.44 -13.63 -7.83
N GLU A 43 8.75 -13.01 -8.79
CA GLU A 43 9.26 -11.81 -9.47
C GLU A 43 9.48 -10.68 -8.46
N GLU A 44 10.50 -9.85 -8.71
CA GLU A 44 10.91 -8.80 -7.79
C GLU A 44 10.66 -7.39 -8.35
N THR A 45 10.34 -6.46 -7.45
CA THR A 45 10.33 -5.02 -7.72
C THR A 45 10.91 -4.30 -6.52
N SER A 46 11.99 -3.55 -6.75
CA SER A 46 12.68 -2.76 -5.71
C SER A 46 12.98 -3.56 -4.43
N GLY A 47 13.52 -4.78 -4.54
CA GLY A 47 13.87 -5.61 -3.38
C GLY A 47 12.73 -6.46 -2.81
N TYR A 48 11.49 -6.30 -3.30
CA TYR A 48 10.32 -7.02 -2.78
C TYR A 48 9.74 -7.99 -3.80
N ARG A 49 9.46 -9.22 -3.34
CA ARG A 49 8.92 -10.29 -4.18
C ARG A 49 7.39 -10.25 -4.27
N VAL A 50 6.87 -10.64 -5.43
CA VAL A 50 5.46 -10.99 -5.63
C VAL A 50 5.19 -12.29 -4.89
N LEU A 51 4.28 -12.26 -3.91
CA LEU A 51 3.93 -13.38 -3.04
C LEU A 51 2.74 -14.19 -3.55
N GLY A 52 1.96 -13.62 -4.47
CA GLY A 52 0.71 -14.22 -4.93
C GLY A 52 -0.18 -13.21 -5.66
N LYS A 53 -1.42 -13.63 -5.85
CA LYS A 53 -2.52 -12.89 -6.45
C LYS A 53 -3.46 -12.34 -5.38
N ILE A 54 -4.39 -11.47 -5.77
CA ILE A 54 -5.39 -10.91 -4.86
C ILE A 54 -6.20 -12.02 -4.15
N GLU A 55 -6.40 -13.13 -4.84
CA GLU A 55 -7.11 -14.32 -4.35
C GLU A 55 -6.39 -14.99 -3.17
N ASP A 56 -5.06 -14.82 -3.06
CA ASP A 56 -4.24 -15.42 -2.00
C ASP A 56 -4.23 -14.60 -0.71
N ILE A 57 -4.77 -13.37 -0.74
CA ILE A 57 -4.77 -12.42 0.39
C ILE A 57 -5.37 -13.02 1.68
N PRO A 58 -6.51 -13.74 1.68
CA PRO A 58 -7.06 -14.34 2.90
C PRO A 58 -6.07 -15.29 3.61
N SER A 59 -5.26 -16.04 2.85
CA SER A 59 -4.26 -16.94 3.41
C SER A 59 -3.10 -16.18 4.07
N LEU A 60 -2.73 -15.03 3.52
CA LEU A 60 -1.69 -14.16 4.06
C LEU A 60 -2.17 -13.47 5.34
N PHE A 61 -3.43 -13.02 5.37
CA PHE A 61 -4.05 -12.46 6.57
C PHE A 61 -4.20 -13.48 7.70
N SER A 62 -4.48 -14.74 7.37
CA SER A 62 -4.52 -15.83 8.36
C SER A 62 -3.17 -16.03 9.06
N LYS A 63 -2.05 -15.80 8.35
CA LYS A 63 -0.69 -15.85 8.90
C LYS A 63 -0.26 -14.55 9.58
N HIS A 64 -0.89 -13.43 9.23
CA HIS A 64 -0.58 -12.09 9.72
C HIS A 64 -1.86 -11.30 10.04
N PRO A 65 -2.47 -11.50 11.22
CA PRO A 65 -3.79 -10.94 11.54
C PRO A 65 -3.86 -9.40 11.55
N VAL A 66 -2.72 -8.72 11.72
CA VAL A 66 -2.60 -7.25 11.79
C VAL A 66 -2.01 -6.64 10.50
N LEU A 67 -2.23 -7.31 9.36
CA LEU A 67 -1.68 -6.91 8.08
C LEU A 67 -2.44 -5.72 7.49
N SER A 68 -1.69 -4.69 7.08
CA SER A 68 -2.21 -3.57 6.32
C SER A 68 -2.04 -3.81 4.81
N VAL A 69 -2.79 -3.09 3.99
CA VAL A 69 -2.74 -3.19 2.53
C VAL A 69 -2.64 -1.81 1.91
N PHE A 70 -1.79 -1.64 0.91
CA PHE A 70 -1.75 -0.42 0.09
C PHE A 70 -1.97 -0.78 -1.39
N ILE A 71 -2.81 -0.04 -2.11
CA ILE A 71 -3.06 -0.30 -3.53
C ILE A 71 -2.17 0.60 -4.39
N ALA A 72 -1.05 0.06 -4.86
CA ALA A 72 -0.10 0.76 -5.71
C ALA A 72 -0.39 0.55 -7.21
N ILE A 73 -1.64 0.76 -7.62
CA ILE A 73 -2.10 0.72 -9.00
C ILE A 73 -2.38 2.15 -9.47
N GLY A 74 -1.67 2.60 -10.51
CA GLY A 74 -1.80 3.96 -11.03
C GLY A 74 -3.15 4.20 -11.73
N ASP A 75 -3.64 3.21 -12.48
CA ASP A 75 -4.95 3.29 -13.13
C ASP A 75 -6.08 3.37 -12.10
N ASN A 76 -6.95 4.37 -12.23
CA ASN A 76 -7.99 4.65 -11.24
C ASN A 76 -9.05 3.54 -11.20
N TRP A 77 -9.45 3.01 -12.35
CA TRP A 77 -10.48 1.97 -12.42
C TRP A 77 -9.95 0.63 -11.92
N GLY A 78 -8.73 0.26 -12.33
CA GLY A 78 -8.00 -0.91 -11.82
C GLY A 78 -7.79 -0.84 -10.31
N ARG A 79 -7.42 0.33 -9.78
CA ARG A 79 -7.31 0.56 -8.32
C ARG A 79 -8.65 0.36 -7.62
N TYR A 80 -9.74 0.92 -8.15
CA TYR A 80 -11.10 0.73 -7.61
C TYR A 80 -11.54 -0.74 -7.61
N ASN A 81 -11.30 -1.46 -8.70
CA ASN A 81 -11.64 -2.88 -8.81
C ASN A 81 -10.85 -3.74 -7.84
N ALA A 82 -9.55 -3.45 -7.67
CA ALA A 82 -8.71 -4.13 -6.69
C ALA A 82 -9.22 -3.91 -5.27
N VAL A 83 -9.55 -2.67 -4.89
CA VAL A 83 -10.17 -2.36 -3.58
C VAL A 83 -11.47 -3.16 -3.40
N SER A 84 -12.35 -3.15 -4.39
CA SER A 84 -13.64 -3.86 -4.34
C SER A 84 -13.46 -5.37 -4.14
N LYS A 85 -12.52 -5.98 -4.87
CA LYS A 85 -12.18 -7.42 -4.74
C LYS A 85 -11.58 -7.73 -3.37
N ILE A 86 -10.76 -6.83 -2.80
CA ILE A 86 -10.20 -7.04 -1.46
C ILE A 86 -11.26 -6.91 -0.38
N LEU A 87 -12.19 -5.95 -0.50
CA LEU A 87 -13.29 -5.79 0.45
C LEU A 87 -14.30 -6.95 0.41
N SER A 88 -14.43 -7.65 -0.72
CA SER A 88 -15.25 -8.87 -0.77
C SER A 88 -14.56 -10.09 -0.14
N LEU A 89 -13.22 -10.10 -0.09
CA LEU A 89 -12.42 -11.17 0.50
C LEU A 89 -12.11 -10.95 1.98
N LEU A 90 -12.09 -9.69 2.43
CA LEU A 90 -11.75 -9.30 3.80
C LEU A 90 -12.79 -8.30 4.33
N PRO A 91 -13.43 -8.58 5.47
CA PRO A 91 -14.52 -7.74 5.98
C PRO A 91 -14.07 -6.37 6.51
N SER A 92 -12.79 -6.18 6.85
CA SER A 92 -12.27 -4.91 7.38
C SER A 92 -10.74 -4.74 7.21
N PRO A 93 -10.20 -4.78 5.98
CA PRO A 93 -8.78 -4.56 5.74
C PRO A 93 -8.37 -3.14 6.16
N ASN A 94 -7.17 -2.98 6.72
CA ASN A 94 -6.60 -1.67 7.00
C ASN A 94 -5.90 -1.10 5.75
N PHE A 95 -6.22 0.13 5.37
CA PHE A 95 -5.65 0.84 4.21
C PHE A 95 -4.97 2.14 4.69
N PRO A 96 -3.71 2.07 5.15
CA PRO A 96 -3.00 3.27 5.58
C PRO A 96 -2.73 4.20 4.40
N ALA A 97 -2.51 5.49 4.69
CA ALA A 97 -2.00 6.41 3.69
C ALA A 97 -0.48 6.24 3.54
N ALA A 98 0.04 6.37 2.32
CA ALA A 98 1.46 6.41 2.02
C ALA A 98 1.83 7.87 1.74
N ILE A 99 2.36 8.55 2.76
CA ILE A 99 2.70 9.98 2.69
C ILE A 99 4.21 10.11 2.73
N HIS A 100 4.86 10.66 1.70
CA HIS A 100 6.31 10.88 1.74
C HIS A 100 6.69 11.86 2.87
N PRO A 101 7.81 11.68 3.60
CA PRO A 101 8.21 12.58 4.69
C PRO A 101 8.51 14.01 4.25
N SER A 102 8.80 14.25 2.97
CA SER A 102 8.99 15.62 2.44
C SER A 102 7.71 16.36 2.06
N ALA A 103 6.54 15.70 2.10
CA ALA A 103 5.27 16.37 1.81
C ALA A 103 4.94 17.41 2.88
N GLN A 104 4.47 18.58 2.46
CA GLN A 104 4.02 19.66 3.34
C GLN A 104 2.49 19.58 3.45
N ILE A 105 1.99 19.28 4.65
CA ILE A 105 0.55 19.14 4.91
C ILE A 105 0.10 20.26 5.85
N GLY A 106 -0.83 21.08 5.35
CA GLY A 106 -1.42 22.19 6.08
C GLY A 106 -2.26 21.73 7.27
N LYS A 107 -2.47 22.65 8.21
CA LYS A 107 -3.34 22.42 9.37
C LYS A 107 -4.78 22.15 8.90
N GLY A 108 -5.46 21.20 9.54
CA GLY A 108 -6.87 20.90 9.24
C GLY A 108 -7.11 19.96 8.06
N VAL A 109 -6.08 19.61 7.27
CA VAL A 109 -6.19 18.66 6.16
C VAL A 109 -6.59 17.28 6.68
N VAL A 110 -7.63 16.70 6.07
CA VAL A 110 -8.10 15.34 6.39
C VAL A 110 -7.63 14.37 5.31
N ILE A 111 -6.67 13.51 5.64
CA ILE A 111 -6.19 12.47 4.73
C ILE A 111 -7.04 11.20 4.86
N GLY A 112 -7.64 10.79 3.74
CA GLY A 112 -8.40 9.55 3.64
C GLY A 112 -7.54 8.28 3.69
N ARG A 113 -8.22 7.13 3.66
CA ARG A 113 -7.58 5.80 3.65
C ARG A 113 -7.02 5.47 2.27
N GLY A 114 -5.89 4.76 2.23
CA GLY A 114 -5.25 4.32 0.98
C GLY A 114 -4.75 5.46 0.08
N VAL A 115 -4.63 6.68 0.60
CA VAL A 115 -4.16 7.85 -0.14
C VAL A 115 -2.64 7.80 -0.30
N ALA A 116 -2.13 8.13 -1.49
CA ALA A 116 -0.72 8.38 -1.73
C ALA A 116 -0.46 9.89 -1.80
N VAL A 117 0.49 10.39 -1.01
CA VAL A 117 1.00 11.77 -1.09
C VAL A 117 2.49 11.69 -1.39
N MET A 118 2.87 12.09 -2.60
CA MET A 118 4.21 11.89 -3.14
C MET A 118 5.23 12.89 -2.58
N ALA A 119 6.52 12.62 -2.84
CA ALA A 119 7.60 13.50 -2.45
C ALA A 119 7.39 14.93 -2.98
N GLY A 120 7.55 15.92 -2.09
CA GLY A 120 7.46 17.34 -2.44
C GLY A 120 6.04 17.87 -2.66
N ALA A 121 4.99 17.07 -2.45
CA ALA A 121 3.62 17.55 -2.51
C ALA A 121 3.35 18.61 -1.43
N VAL A 122 2.51 19.61 -1.75
CA VAL A 122 2.04 20.64 -0.82
C VAL A 122 0.52 20.61 -0.81
N ILE A 123 -0.08 20.39 0.36
CA ILE A 123 -1.52 20.46 0.58
C ILE A 123 -1.77 21.59 1.57
N ASN A 124 -2.54 22.61 1.16
CA ASN A 124 -2.79 23.80 1.98
C ASN A 124 -3.84 23.54 3.07
N PRO A 125 -3.93 24.42 4.09
CA PRO A 125 -4.92 24.27 5.16
C PRO A 125 -6.36 24.12 4.65
N ASP A 126 -7.15 23.32 5.37
CA ASP A 126 -8.59 23.09 5.15
C ASP A 126 -8.99 22.53 3.77
N ALA A 127 -8.04 21.94 3.03
CA ALA A 127 -8.27 21.20 1.79
C ALA A 127 -8.84 19.78 1.99
#